data_AF-A0A1G7Y3B8-F1
#
_entry.id   AF-A0A1G7Y3B8-F1
#
_cell.length_a   1.000
_cell.length_b   1.000
_cell.length_c   1.000
_cell.angle_alpha   90.00
_cell.angle_beta   90.00
_cell.angle_gamma   90.00
#
_symmetry.space_group_name_H-M   'P 1'
#
loop_
_entity.id
_entity.type
_entity.pdbx_description
1 polymer ?
#
loop_
_entity_poly.entity_id
_entity_poly.type
_entity_poly.pdbx_seq_one_letter_code
_entity_poly.pdbx_strand_id
1 'polypeptide(L)'
;MTGPAFTADSALLMAGSRAIHELGRATRALATSAHFALSDTSWTGEDDYGHELRATYVKTRDSVLGTLDAVAEGVLAIGDGTIDNLGTILATQRGVMESIGQHARGGRP
;
A
#
# COMPACT_ATOMS: atom_id res chain seq x y z
N MET A 1 17.15 -26.77 -4.66
CA MET A 1 17.28 -25.61 -3.75
C MET A 1 15.93 -25.33 -3.13
N THR A 2 15.70 -25.78 -1.90
CA THR A 2 14.50 -25.46 -1.11
C THR A 2 14.63 -24.01 -0.63
N GLY A 3 13.99 -23.10 -1.35
CA GLY A 3 14.08 -21.65 -1.17
C GLY A 3 13.33 -21.09 0.06
N PRO A 4 13.34 -19.75 0.21
CA PRO A 4 13.31 -18.95 1.46
C PRO A 4 12.06 -19.05 2.35
N ALA A 5 11.06 -19.84 1.97
CA ALA A 5 9.83 -19.97 2.75
C ALA A 5 10.04 -20.71 4.08
N PHE A 6 10.96 -21.67 4.18
CA PHE A 6 11.09 -22.52 5.39
C PHE A 6 11.73 -21.81 6.59
N THR A 7 12.56 -20.80 6.34
CA THR A 7 13.30 -20.05 7.37
C THR A 7 12.67 -18.68 7.66
N ALA A 8 11.54 -18.37 7.03
CA ALA A 8 10.88 -17.08 7.20
C ALA A 8 10.20 -16.99 8.57
N ASP A 9 10.59 -15.99 9.36
CA ASP A 9 10.01 -15.72 10.67
C ASP A 9 8.62 -15.09 10.52
N SER A 10 7.58 -15.87 10.80
CA SER A 10 6.18 -15.45 10.70
C SER A 10 5.86 -14.18 11.52
N ALA A 11 6.52 -13.94 12.65
CA ALA A 11 6.29 -12.75 13.47
C ALA A 11 6.84 -11.50 12.78
N LEU A 12 8.04 -11.61 12.19
CA LEU A 12 8.63 -10.52 11.40
C LEU A 12 7.82 -10.24 10.12
N LEU A 13 7.30 -11.28 9.46
CA LEU A 13 6.43 -11.11 8.30
C LEU A 13 5.12 -10.38 8.67
N MET A 14 4.49 -10.76 9.78
CA MET A 14 3.29 -10.06 10.28
C MET A 14 3.59 -8.61 10.68
N ALA A 15 4.75 -8.34 11.28
CA ALA A 15 5.16 -6.98 11.62
C ALA A 15 5.36 -6.13 10.36
N GLY A 16 6.02 -6.67 9.34
CA GLY A 16 6.19 -6.01 8.04
C GLY A 16 4.86 -5.70 7.34
N SER A 17 3.92 -6.65 7.34
CA SER A 17 2.57 -6.46 6.80
C SER A 17 1.81 -5.32 7.49
N ARG A 18 1.90 -5.22 8.82
CA ARG A 18 1.28 -4.11 9.56
C ARG A 18 1.89 -2.77 9.21
N ALA A 19 3.22 -2.69 9.12
CA ALA A 19 3.93 -1.47 8.74
C ALA A 19 3.52 -1.00 7.33
N ILE A 20 3.37 -1.94 6.39
CA ILE A 20 2.89 -1.67 5.04
C ILE A 20 1.46 -1.09 5.04
N HIS A 21 0.54 -1.70 5.80
CA HIS A 21 -0.81 -1.18 5.96
C HIS A 21 -0.82 0.23 6.57
N GLU A 22 0.02 0.49 7.57
CA GLU A 22 0.16 1.80 8.18
C GLU A 22 0.67 2.84 7.19
N LEU A 23 1.66 2.47 6.37
CA LEU A 23 2.19 3.33 5.32
C LEU A 23 1.11 3.68 4.28
N GLY A 24 0.34 2.68 3.82
CA GLY A 24 -0.78 2.89 2.90
C GLY A 24 -1.85 3.84 3.47
N ARG A 25 -2.22 3.67 4.75
CA ARG A 25 -3.14 4.60 5.44
C ARG A 25 -2.58 6.01 5.54
N ALA A 26 -1.30 6.14 5.91
CA ALA A 26 -0.63 7.43 6.02
C ALA A 26 -0.59 8.17 4.68
N THR A 27 -0.25 7.48 3.58
CA THR A 27 -0.19 8.08 2.25
C THR A 27 -1.57 8.56 1.78
N ARG A 28 -2.63 7.78 2.03
CA ARG A 28 -4.01 8.20 1.72
C ARG A 28 -4.46 9.40 2.55
N ALA A 29 -4.07 9.46 3.82
CA ALA A 29 -4.35 10.61 4.69
C ALA A 29 -3.62 11.88 4.21
N LEU A 30 -2.38 11.75 3.71
CA LEU A 30 -1.62 12.85 3.12
C LEU A 30 -2.31 13.39 1.86
N ALA A 31 -2.70 12.51 0.93
CA ALA A 31 -3.43 12.90 -0.28
C ALA A 31 -4.73 13.65 0.09
N THR A 32 -5.52 13.12 1.03
CA THR A 32 -6.75 13.75 1.52
C THR A 32 -6.49 15.14 2.12
N SER A 33 -5.42 15.27 2.91
CA SER A 33 -5.04 16.55 3.52
C SER A 33 -4.61 17.57 2.46
N ALA A 34 -3.91 17.14 1.42
CA ALA A 34 -3.54 18.00 0.30
C ALA A 34 -4.77 18.48 -0.49
N HIS A 35 -5.74 17.59 -0.74
CA HIS A 35 -7.02 17.97 -1.35
C HIS A 35 -7.72 19.07 -0.57
N PHE A 36 -7.79 18.93 0.76
CA PHE A 36 -8.41 19.92 1.62
C PHE A 36 -7.66 21.25 1.57
N ALA A 37 -6.33 21.22 1.73
CA ALA A 37 -5.49 22.41 1.78
C ALA A 37 -5.49 23.22 0.47
N LEU A 38 -5.70 22.56 -0.68
CA LEU A 38 -5.66 23.20 -2.00
C LEU A 38 -7.06 23.43 -2.60
N SER A 39 -8.13 23.13 -1.86
CA SER A 39 -9.50 23.26 -2.36
C SER A 39 -9.97 24.71 -2.47
N ASP A 40 -9.47 25.60 -1.61
CA ASP A 40 -9.91 26.98 -1.54
C ASP A 40 -9.33 27.84 -2.67
N THR A 41 -10.23 28.44 -3.44
CA THR A 41 -9.94 29.37 -4.54
C THR A 41 -10.66 30.71 -4.37
N SER A 42 -11.26 30.95 -3.20
CA SER A 42 -12.00 32.19 -2.92
C SER A 42 -11.13 33.45 -2.96
N TRP A 43 -9.82 33.29 -2.77
CA TRP A 43 -8.83 34.35 -2.78
C TRP A 43 -8.53 34.93 -4.18
N THR A 44 -8.97 34.28 -5.26
CA THR A 44 -8.58 34.71 -6.62
C THR A 44 -9.32 35.95 -7.11
N GLY A 45 -10.42 36.37 -6.45
CA GLY A 45 -11.28 37.43 -6.97
C GLY A 45 -12.16 36.99 -8.14
N GLU A 46 -13.08 37.88 -8.54
CA GLU A 46 -14.10 37.64 -9.61
C GLU A 46 -13.92 38.57 -10.82
N ASP A 47 -12.75 39.22 -10.95
CA ASP A 47 -12.40 39.95 -12.17
C ASP A 47 -11.74 39.03 -13.21
N ASP A 48 -11.52 39.53 -14.43
CA ASP A 48 -10.94 38.75 -15.52
C ASP A 48 -9.58 38.13 -15.14
N TYR A 49 -8.76 38.89 -14.41
CA TYR A 49 -7.46 38.42 -13.91
C TYR A 49 -7.63 37.31 -12.88
N GLY A 50 -8.59 37.45 -11.97
CA GLY A 50 -8.93 36.46 -10.96
C GLY A 50 -9.42 35.15 -11.55
N HIS A 51 -10.20 35.22 -12.64
CA HIS A 51 -10.61 34.03 -13.39
C HIS A 51 -9.42 33.33 -14.06
N GLU A 52 -8.51 34.08 -14.69
CA GLU A 52 -7.28 33.52 -15.28
C GLU A 52 -6.38 32.86 -14.23
N LEU A 53 -6.21 33.53 -13.08
CA LEU A 53 -5.43 33.04 -11.95
C LEU A 53 -6.03 31.76 -11.36
N ARG A 54 -7.36 31.72 -11.19
CA ARG A 54 -8.10 30.53 -10.74
C ARG A 54 -7.90 29.36 -11.68
N ALA A 55 -8.00 29.58 -12.99
CA ALA A 55 -7.79 28.53 -13.99
C ALA A 55 -6.37 27.95 -13.92
N THR A 56 -5.36 28.82 -13.81
CA THR A 56 -3.94 28.41 -13.71
C THR A 56 -3.66 27.64 -12.43
N TYR A 57 -4.19 28.12 -11.30
CA TYR A 57 -4.07 27.46 -10.00
C TYR A 57 -4.73 26.08 -10.02
N VAL A 58 -5.98 25.98 -10.48
CA VAL A 58 -6.73 24.72 -10.55
C VAL A 58 -5.98 23.69 -11.39
N LYS A 59 -5.44 24.09 -12.56
CA LYS A 59 -4.65 23.19 -13.40
C LYS A 59 -3.41 22.65 -12.67
N THR A 60 -2.69 23.52 -11.96
CA THR A 60 -1.48 23.13 -11.21
C THR A 60 -1.84 22.23 -10.03
N ARG A 61 -2.88 22.60 -9.29
CA ARG A 61 -3.44 21.82 -8.18
C ARG A 61 -3.81 20.42 -8.64
N ASP A 62 -4.61 20.29 -9.71
CA ASP A 62 -5.09 19.00 -10.17
C ASP A 62 -3.94 18.09 -10.62
N SER A 63 -2.88 18.66 -11.21
CA SER A 63 -1.66 17.92 -11.52
C SER A 63 -0.93 17.41 -10.28
N VAL A 64 -0.83 18.23 -9.22
CA VAL A 64 -0.17 17.84 -7.97
C VAL A 64 -0.99 16.78 -7.24
N LEU A 65 -2.31 17.00 -7.12
CA LEU A 65 -3.22 16.06 -6.47
C LEU A 65 -3.26 14.72 -7.20
N GLY A 66 -3.35 14.72 -8.53
CA GLY A 66 -3.28 13.49 -9.31
C GLY A 66 -1.96 12.72 -9.14
N THR A 67 -0.85 13.42 -8.93
CA THR A 67 0.44 12.78 -8.62
C THR A 67 0.42 12.15 -7.22
N LEU A 68 -0.14 12.84 -6.23
CA LEU A 68 -0.26 12.33 -4.86
C LEU A 68 -1.17 11.11 -4.79
N ASP A 69 -2.29 11.14 -5.52
CA ASP A 69 -3.21 10.01 -5.63
C ASP A 69 -2.53 8.80 -6.26
N ALA A 70 -1.80 8.99 -7.37
CA ALA A 70 -1.05 7.92 -8.01
C ALA A 70 0.02 7.30 -7.08
N VAL A 71 0.69 8.13 -6.27
CA VAL A 71 1.63 7.63 -5.25
C VAL A 71 0.91 6.86 -4.16
N ALA A 72 -0.24 7.34 -3.69
CA ALA A 72 -1.05 6.66 -2.68
C ALA A 72 -1.54 5.30 -3.16
N GLU A 73 -2.05 5.23 -4.39
CA GLU A 73 -2.46 3.99 -5.04
C GLU A 73 -1.28 3.03 -5.26
N GLY A 74 -0.14 3.54 -5.73
CA GLY A 74 1.06 2.74 -5.93
C GLY A 74 1.58 2.11 -4.63
N VAL A 75 1.61 2.87 -3.53
CA VAL A 75 2.00 2.37 -2.21
C VAL A 75 1.04 1.27 -1.74
N LEU A 76 -0.27 1.48 -1.90
CA LEU A 76 -1.28 0.48 -1.53
C LEU A 76 -1.12 -0.80 -2.35
N ALA A 77 -0.95 -0.69 -3.68
CA ALA A 77 -0.78 -1.83 -4.56
C ALA A 77 0.50 -2.64 -4.26
N ILE A 78 1.62 -1.97 -3.99
CA ILE A 78 2.86 -2.61 -3.54
C ILE A 78 2.62 -3.32 -2.21
N GLY A 79 1.85 -2.68 -1.33
CA GLY A 79 1.52 -3.23 -0.03
C GLY A 79 0.68 -4.49 -0.11
N ASP A 80 -0.42 -4.45 -0.86
CA ASP A 80 -1.31 -5.59 -1.10
C ASP A 80 -0.54 -6.75 -1.73
N GLY A 81 0.25 -6.49 -2.78
CA GLY A 81 1.07 -7.53 -3.43
C GLY A 81 2.12 -8.13 -2.48
N THR A 82 2.69 -7.33 -1.57
CA THR A 82 3.59 -7.86 -0.55
C THR A 82 2.84 -8.77 0.42
N ILE A 83 1.65 -8.39 0.87
CA ILE A 83 0.84 -9.18 1.81
C ILE A 83 0.39 -10.49 1.18
N ASP A 84 -0.01 -10.50 -0.08
CA ASP A 84 -0.36 -11.71 -0.82
C ASP A 84 0.82 -12.69 -0.92
N ASN A 85 2.03 -12.16 -1.19
CA ASN A 85 3.25 -12.95 -1.20
C ASN A 85 3.55 -13.56 0.18
N LEU A 86 3.38 -12.79 1.25
CA LEU A 86 3.54 -13.27 2.62
C LEU A 86 2.51 -14.37 2.96
N GLY A 87 1.26 -14.20 2.54
CA GLY A 87 0.21 -15.20 2.69
C GLY A 87 0.57 -16.51 1.98
N THR A 88 1.12 -16.41 0.77
CA THR A 88 1.60 -17.56 -0.02
C THR A 88 2.75 -18.30 0.66
N ILE A 89 3.72 -17.57 1.24
CA ILE A 89 4.83 -18.15 2.01
C ILE A 89 4.29 -18.93 3.21
N LEU A 90 3.40 -18.32 4.00
CA LEU A 90 2.82 -18.96 5.19
C LEU A 90 1.96 -20.18 4.84
N ALA A 91 1.21 -20.13 3.75
CA ALA A 91 0.43 -21.26 3.25
C ALA A 91 1.35 -22.43 2.83
N THR A 92 2.44 -22.12 2.13
CA THR A 92 3.46 -23.10 1.74
C THR A 92 4.11 -23.75 2.97
N GLN A 93 4.47 -22.96 3.98
CA GLN A 93 5.01 -23.49 5.25
C GLN A 93 4.03 -24.49 5.90
N ARG A 94 2.74 -24.14 6.00
CA ARG A 94 1.73 -25.06 6.58
C ARG A 94 1.59 -26.36 5.80
N GLY A 95 1.46 -26.27 4.48
CA GLY A 95 1.31 -27.47 3.64
C GLY A 95 2.49 -28.43 3.75
N VAL A 96 3.71 -27.91 3.84
CA VAL A 96 4.88 -28.77 4.03
C VAL A 96 4.95 -29.34 5.45
N MET A 97 4.63 -28.57 6.50
CA MET A 97 4.57 -29.10 7.88
C MET A 97 3.52 -30.21 8.02
N GLU A 98 2.35 -30.06 7.39
CA GLU A 98 1.32 -31.09 7.34
C GLU A 98 1.81 -32.36 6.64
N SER A 99 2.50 -32.22 5.50
CA SER A 99 3.10 -33.34 4.78
C SER A 99 4.15 -34.07 5.63
N ILE A 100 5.03 -33.34 6.32
CA ILE A 100 6.00 -33.93 7.27
C ILE A 100 5.28 -34.68 8.38
N GLY A 101 4.24 -34.09 8.98
CA GLY A 101 3.43 -34.73 10.01
C GLY A 101 2.73 -36.01 9.54
N GLN A 102 2.25 -36.03 8.29
CA GLN A 102 1.64 -37.21 7.67
C GLN A 102 2.68 -38.32 7.42
N HIS A 103 3.86 -37.98 6.88
CA HIS A 103 4.93 -38.96 6.65
C HIS A 103 5.52 -39.50 7.96
N ALA A 104 5.66 -38.67 8.99
CA ALA A 104 6.11 -39.10 10.31
C ALA A 104 5.11 -40.05 11.01
N ARG A 105 3.82 -39.95 10.68
CA ARG A 105 2.76 -40.83 11.22
C ARG A 105 2.52 -42.09 10.37
N GLY A 106 2.77 -42.02 9.06
CA GLY A 106 2.66 -43.16 8.14
C GLY A 106 3.91 -44.06 8.09
N GLY A 107 5.03 -43.62 8.64
CA GLY A 107 6.27 -44.39 8.76
C GLY A 107 6.37 -45.18 10.06
N ARG A 108 5.61 -46.27 10.19
CA ARG A 108 6.00 -47.42 11.02
C ARG A 108 6.01 -48.66 10.11
N PRO A 109 7.11 -49.44 10.06
CA PRO A 109 7.07 -50.78 9.48
C PRO A 109 6.09 -51.68 10.25
#